data_AF-A0A7Y2EE02-F1
#
_entry.id   AF-A0A7Y2EE02-F1
#
_cell.length_a   1.000
_cell.length_b   1.000
_cell.length_c   1.000
_cell.angle_alpha   90.00
_cell.angle_beta   90.00
_cell.angle_gamma   90.00
#
_symmetry.space_group_name_H-M   'P 1'
#
loop_
_entity.id
_entity.type
_entity.pdbx_description
1 polymer ?
#
loop_
_entity_poly.entity_id
_entity_poly.type
_entity_poly.pdbx_seq_one_letter_code
_entity_poly.pdbx_strand_id
1 'polypeptide(L)'
;MKQFFGSKTALVLGALSLTLMVGLIACQGSQTGTSLSSSAAERVYVAPGDYDDYYAFLSGGHSGQVFVYGLPSGRHMSTIPVFTPESASGWGYDEDSKAMLGGFTWGDAHHPGLSETDGDYDGRWLFINDMANARIARIDLDVFKTKQIIGPLPNISANHASTFLTENTEYVFAASRFSAPVPNVYQSISDYKNKFNGVIAAVAIDDEGTMSLDYEVLTPPFDWDKSDAGKGPSHGWVFFSCYNSEQAYT
;
A
#
# COMPACT_ATOMS: atom_id res chain seq x y z
N MET A 1 58.63 15.15 -82.27
CA MET A 1 58.13 15.39 -80.89
C MET A 1 56.79 16.07 -81.00
N LYS A 2 55.70 15.30 -81.11
CA LYS A 2 54.77 14.90 -80.03
C LYS A 2 54.09 16.10 -79.36
N GLN A 3 52.92 16.43 -79.91
CA GLN A 3 51.89 17.30 -79.34
C GLN A 3 51.20 16.60 -78.16
N PHE A 4 50.77 17.37 -77.15
CA PHE A 4 49.76 16.91 -76.19
C PHE A 4 48.76 18.03 -75.92
N PHE A 5 47.50 17.71 -76.24
CA PHE A 5 46.30 18.48 -75.94
C PHE A 5 46.08 18.61 -74.42
N GLY A 6 45.43 19.72 -74.03
CA GLY A 6 45.21 20.10 -72.64
C GLY A 6 44.25 19.22 -71.83
N SER A 7 44.18 19.50 -70.53
CA SER A 7 43.16 18.98 -69.63
C SER A 7 42.78 20.04 -68.60
N LYS A 8 41.88 20.95 -69.01
CA LYS A 8 41.05 21.76 -68.10
C LYS A 8 40.00 20.90 -67.37
N THR A 9 40.07 19.57 -67.50
CA THR A 9 39.13 18.57 -66.96
C THR A 9 39.55 18.05 -65.59
N ALA A 10 40.79 18.30 -65.14
CA ALA A 10 41.27 17.81 -63.84
C ALA A 10 40.79 18.64 -62.63
N LEU A 11 40.41 19.91 -62.82
CA LEU A 11 40.00 20.79 -61.71
C LEU A 11 38.52 20.66 -61.32
N VAL A 12 37.68 20.07 -62.18
CA VAL A 12 36.23 19.91 -61.91
C VAL A 12 35.92 18.63 -61.13
N LEU A 13 36.77 17.58 -61.22
CA LEU A 13 36.59 16.36 -60.41
C LEU A 13 37.07 16.49 -58.96
N GLY A 14 38.02 17.40 -58.66
CA GLY A 14 38.50 17.61 -57.29
C GLY A 14 37.56 18.44 -56.41
N ALA A 15 36.74 19.32 -57.02
CA ALA A 15 35.75 20.11 -56.29
C ALA A 15 34.46 19.31 -55.98
N LEU A 16 34.17 18.27 -56.77
CA LEU A 16 32.99 17.42 -56.59
C LEU A 16 33.20 16.31 -55.54
N SER A 17 34.45 15.89 -55.29
CA SER A 17 34.76 14.88 -54.27
C SER A 17 34.80 15.43 -52.85
N LEU A 18 35.05 16.74 -52.67
CA LEU A 18 35.00 17.39 -51.35
C LEU A 18 33.60 17.84 -50.93
N THR A 19 32.68 18.08 -51.89
CA THR A 19 31.28 18.42 -51.60
C THR A 19 30.42 17.20 -51.29
N LEU A 20 30.78 16.01 -51.79
CA LEU A 20 30.07 14.77 -51.45
C LEU A 20 30.43 14.24 -50.05
N MET A 21 31.57 14.63 -49.49
CA MET A 21 32.02 14.22 -48.15
C MET A 21 31.48 15.13 -47.03
N VAL A 22 31.02 16.34 -47.36
CA VAL A 22 30.30 17.24 -46.44
C VAL A 22 28.78 17.02 -46.49
N GLY A 23 28.23 16.54 -47.63
CA GLY A 23 26.81 16.21 -47.76
C GLY A 23 26.34 14.98 -46.98
N LEU A 24 27.23 14.03 -46.67
CA LEU A 24 26.91 12.86 -45.83
C LEU A 24 26.91 13.16 -44.32
N ILE A 25 27.44 14.32 -43.90
CA ILE A 25 27.40 14.79 -42.50
C ILE A 25 26.15 15.65 -42.23
N ALA A 26 25.52 16.21 -43.27
CA ALA A 26 24.34 17.09 -43.14
C ALA A 26 22.97 16.37 -43.25
N CYS A 27 22.94 15.07 -43.59
CA CYS A 27 21.72 14.24 -43.59
C CYS A 27 21.65 13.25 -42.43
N GLN A 28 22.64 13.24 -41.54
CA GLN A 28 22.36 12.88 -40.15
C GLN A 28 21.79 14.13 -39.51
N GLY A 29 20.48 14.33 -39.73
CA GLY A 29 19.71 15.26 -38.90
C GLY A 29 20.17 15.03 -37.47
N SER A 30 20.48 16.12 -36.77
CA SER A 30 20.82 16.10 -35.37
C SER A 30 19.70 15.34 -34.64
N GLN A 31 19.87 14.02 -34.52
CA GLN A 31 19.40 13.32 -33.37
C GLN A 31 20.29 13.86 -32.25
N THR A 32 19.91 15.02 -31.73
CA THR A 32 19.96 15.28 -30.30
C THR A 32 19.04 14.26 -29.64
N GLY A 33 19.47 13.01 -29.74
CA GLY A 33 18.85 11.79 -29.26
C GLY A 33 19.93 11.11 -28.46
N THR A 34 20.36 11.77 -27.40
CA THR A 34 20.95 11.08 -26.26
C THR A 34 20.17 11.54 -25.05
N SER A 35 18.90 11.14 -25.01
CA SER A 35 18.36 10.77 -23.71
C SER A 35 19.30 9.68 -23.22
N LEU A 36 20.20 10.01 -22.29
CA LEU A 36 20.74 9.01 -21.39
C LEU A 36 19.54 8.49 -20.61
N SER A 37 18.81 7.57 -21.23
CA SER A 37 17.82 6.75 -20.57
C SER A 37 18.63 5.95 -19.56
N SER A 38 18.70 6.43 -18.32
CA SER A 38 19.26 5.67 -17.22
C SER A 38 18.66 4.27 -17.25
N SER A 39 19.47 3.23 -17.08
CA SER A 39 18.94 1.88 -17.03
C SER A 39 17.95 1.74 -15.87
N ALA A 40 17.04 0.76 -15.92
CA ALA A 40 16.14 0.53 -14.78
C ALA A 40 16.91 0.31 -13.46
N ALA A 41 18.10 -0.31 -13.54
CA ALA A 41 18.99 -0.51 -12.40
C ALA A 41 19.58 0.82 -11.87
N GLU A 42 20.01 1.72 -12.75
CA GLU A 42 20.54 3.03 -12.35
C GLU A 42 19.46 3.92 -11.69
N ARG A 43 18.18 3.77 -12.07
CA ARG A 43 17.07 4.53 -11.47
C ARG A 43 16.71 4.11 -10.04
N VAL A 44 17.06 2.87 -9.65
CA VAL A 44 16.76 2.34 -8.31
C VAL A 44 18.01 2.21 -7.44
N TYR A 45 19.17 2.60 -7.96
CA TYR A 45 20.42 2.56 -7.23
C TYR A 45 20.52 3.76 -6.29
N VAL A 46 20.70 3.47 -4.99
CA VAL A 46 20.97 4.47 -3.95
C VAL A 46 22.35 4.17 -3.38
N ALA A 47 23.29 5.11 -3.51
CA ALA A 47 24.68 4.89 -3.15
C ALA A 47 24.88 4.85 -1.62
N PRO A 48 25.98 4.24 -1.12
CA PRO A 48 26.32 4.31 0.29
C PRO A 48 26.49 5.77 0.75
N GLY A 49 25.74 6.15 1.79
CA GLY A 49 25.71 7.53 2.30
C GLY A 49 24.51 8.35 1.80
N ASP A 50 23.81 7.89 0.76
CA ASP A 50 22.61 8.53 0.24
C ASP A 50 21.32 7.93 0.86
N TYR A 51 20.26 8.73 0.82
CA TYR A 51 18.94 8.38 1.36
C TYR A 51 18.00 7.88 0.26
N ASP A 52 17.05 7.03 0.67
CA ASP A 52 15.86 6.75 -0.12
C ASP A 52 14.91 7.97 -0.09
N ASP A 53 14.12 8.14 -1.14
CA ASP A 53 13.19 9.25 -1.29
C ASP A 53 11.88 9.01 -0.52
N TYR A 54 11.48 7.76 -0.36
CA TYR A 54 10.21 7.39 0.27
C TYR A 54 10.36 6.24 1.27
N TYR A 55 9.48 6.25 2.27
CA TYR A 55 9.18 5.08 3.08
C TYR A 55 8.01 4.30 2.47
N ALA A 56 8.14 2.98 2.43
CA ALA A 56 7.05 2.06 2.14
C ALA A 56 6.74 1.24 3.40
N PHE A 57 5.53 1.41 3.93
CA PHE A 57 4.99 0.60 5.01
C PHE A 57 4.24 -0.58 4.40
N LEU A 58 4.81 -1.77 4.54
CA LEU A 58 4.28 -2.98 3.95
C LEU A 58 3.70 -3.88 5.03
N SER A 59 2.56 -4.48 4.71
CA SER A 59 2.04 -5.59 5.50
C SER A 59 3.06 -6.73 5.54
N GLY A 60 3.30 -7.27 6.74
CA GLY A 60 4.05 -8.51 6.93
C GLY A 60 3.21 -9.77 6.74
N GLY A 61 1.94 -9.64 6.33
CA GLY A 61 0.99 -10.75 6.17
C GLY A 61 0.88 -11.59 7.44
N HIS A 62 1.04 -12.89 7.27
CA HIS A 62 0.94 -13.89 8.33
C HIS A 62 2.05 -13.81 9.39
N SER A 63 3.07 -12.97 9.22
CA SER A 63 3.98 -12.63 10.33
C SER A 63 3.29 -11.77 11.39
N GLY A 64 2.21 -11.08 11.02
CA GLY A 64 1.49 -10.13 11.85
C GLY A 64 2.27 -8.86 12.19
N GLN A 65 3.36 -8.57 11.48
CA GLN A 65 4.18 -7.37 11.66
C GLN A 65 3.97 -6.36 10.52
N VAL A 66 4.53 -5.17 10.67
CA VAL A 66 4.69 -4.19 9.58
C VAL A 66 6.18 -4.09 9.23
N PHE A 67 6.49 -4.10 7.94
CA PHE A 67 7.85 -3.91 7.43
C PHE A 67 8.01 -2.52 6.83
N VAL A 68 9.10 -1.85 7.15
CA VAL A 68 9.45 -0.53 6.63
C VAL A 68 10.57 -0.70 5.61
N TYR A 69 10.32 -0.25 4.39
CA TYR A 69 11.28 -0.26 3.29
C TYR A 69 11.60 1.16 2.84
N GLY A 70 12.83 1.37 2.35
CA GLY A 70 13.20 2.57 1.60
C GLY A 70 12.99 2.36 0.09
N LEU A 71 12.41 3.35 -0.58
CA LEU A 71 12.29 3.39 -2.04
C LEU A 71 13.09 4.56 -2.62
N PRO A 72 13.79 4.37 -3.75
CA PRO A 72 13.63 3.25 -4.69
C PRO A 72 14.53 2.04 -4.42
N SER A 73 15.40 2.05 -3.41
CA SER A 73 16.39 0.98 -3.20
C SER A 73 15.80 -0.39 -2.89
N GLY A 74 14.58 -0.43 -2.34
CA GLY A 74 13.93 -1.67 -1.89
C GLY A 74 14.59 -2.30 -0.67
N ARG A 75 15.40 -1.54 0.08
CA ARG A 75 16.08 -2.02 1.29
C ARG A 75 15.11 -2.04 2.48
N HIS A 76 15.12 -3.14 3.22
CA HIS A 76 14.40 -3.24 4.50
C HIS A 76 15.11 -2.40 5.56
N MET A 77 14.39 -1.47 6.17
CA MET A 77 14.90 -0.52 7.16
C MET A 77 14.59 -0.95 8.59
N SER A 78 13.37 -1.43 8.84
CA SER A 78 12.92 -1.77 10.18
C SER A 78 11.67 -2.66 10.15
N THR A 79 11.49 -3.45 11.19
CA THR A 79 10.25 -4.18 11.47
C THR A 79 9.55 -3.49 12.65
N ILE A 80 8.28 -3.13 12.50
CA ILE A 80 7.43 -2.65 13.58
C ILE A 80 6.59 -3.83 14.09
N PRO A 81 6.78 -4.25 15.35
CA PRO A 81 5.97 -5.30 15.94
C PRO A 81 4.51 -4.88 16.18
N VAL A 82 3.55 -5.74 15.83
CA VAL A 82 2.10 -5.46 15.93
C VAL A 82 1.34 -6.62 16.56
N PHE A 83 0.99 -7.66 15.79
CA PHE A 83 -0.01 -8.67 16.20
C PHE A 83 0.59 -9.97 16.75
N THR A 84 1.90 -10.16 16.62
CA THR A 84 2.60 -11.36 17.10
C THR A 84 3.83 -10.98 17.93
N PRO A 85 4.22 -11.80 18.92
CA PRO A 85 5.44 -11.56 19.68
C PRO A 85 6.68 -11.46 18.78
N GLU A 86 7.56 -10.50 19.08
CA GLU A 86 8.76 -10.21 18.31
C GLU A 86 9.94 -10.10 19.28
N SER A 87 10.93 -10.99 19.10
CA SER A 87 11.96 -11.22 20.12
C SER A 87 13.08 -10.18 20.13
N ALA A 88 13.37 -9.49 19.02
CA ALA A 88 14.47 -8.53 18.95
C ALA A 88 14.18 -7.28 19.79
N SER A 89 12.93 -6.81 19.80
CA SER A 89 12.49 -5.66 20.59
C SER A 89 11.90 -6.04 21.96
N GLY A 90 11.57 -7.32 22.16
CA GLY A 90 10.86 -7.79 23.37
C GLY A 90 9.34 -7.59 23.31
N TRP A 91 8.79 -7.18 22.17
CA TRP A 91 7.33 -7.07 21.98
C TRP A 91 6.63 -8.41 22.20
N GLY A 92 5.56 -8.40 22.99
CA GLY A 92 4.86 -9.58 23.48
C GLY A 92 5.51 -10.26 24.69
N TYR A 93 6.60 -9.71 25.23
CA TYR A 93 7.27 -10.23 26.42
C TYR A 93 7.22 -9.28 27.61
N ASP A 94 7.19 -7.96 27.39
CA ASP A 94 6.93 -6.95 28.42
C ASP A 94 5.43 -6.86 28.78
N GLU A 95 5.11 -6.23 29.92
CA GLU A 95 3.74 -6.17 30.45
C GLU A 95 2.80 -5.35 29.54
N ASP A 96 3.30 -4.25 28.97
CA ASP A 96 2.48 -3.34 28.16
C ASP A 96 2.09 -3.99 26.82
N SER A 97 3.06 -4.59 26.12
CA SER A 97 2.81 -5.26 24.85
C SER A 97 2.03 -6.56 25.02
N LYS A 98 2.22 -7.31 26.12
CA LYS A 98 1.37 -8.46 26.45
C LYS A 98 -0.08 -8.06 26.64
N ALA A 99 -0.32 -6.97 27.38
CA ALA A 99 -1.66 -6.43 27.58
C ALA A 99 -2.28 -6.02 26.24
N MET A 100 -1.54 -5.32 25.38
CA MET A 100 -2.01 -4.94 24.04
C MET A 100 -2.33 -6.15 23.14
N LEU A 101 -1.52 -7.21 23.21
CA LEU A 101 -1.75 -8.42 22.41
C LEU A 101 -2.97 -9.23 22.88
N GLY A 102 -3.48 -9.01 24.10
CA GLY A 102 -4.69 -9.67 24.58
C GLY A 102 -4.61 -11.20 24.64
N GLY A 103 -3.41 -11.75 24.81
CA GLY A 103 -3.16 -13.20 24.85
C GLY A 103 -3.02 -13.87 23.48
N PHE A 104 -3.16 -13.14 22.37
CA PHE A 104 -2.88 -13.67 21.04
C PHE A 104 -1.38 -13.78 20.80
N THR A 105 -0.96 -14.88 20.15
CA THR A 105 0.44 -15.12 19.76
C THR A 105 0.64 -15.13 18.25
N TRP A 106 -0.41 -14.82 17.50
CA TRP A 106 -0.47 -14.91 16.04
C TRP A 106 -1.43 -13.85 15.49
N GLY A 107 -1.32 -13.54 14.19
CA GLY A 107 -2.18 -12.59 13.50
C GLY A 107 -1.83 -12.49 12.02
N ASP A 108 -2.72 -11.88 11.24
CA ASP A 108 -2.54 -11.65 9.82
C ASP A 108 -2.68 -10.15 9.52
N ALA A 109 -1.54 -9.45 9.53
CA ALA A 109 -1.47 -8.03 9.17
C ALA A 109 -1.87 -7.87 7.71
N HIS A 110 -2.85 -7.03 7.37
CA HIS A 110 -3.42 -7.05 6.00
C HIS A 110 -3.20 -5.76 5.21
N HIS A 111 -3.92 -4.67 5.51
CA HIS A 111 -3.82 -3.42 4.76
C HIS A 111 -3.35 -2.28 5.67
N PRO A 112 -2.11 -1.79 5.49
CA PRO A 112 -1.62 -0.58 6.15
C PRO A 112 -2.29 0.67 5.55
N GLY A 113 -2.86 1.53 6.40
CA GLY A 113 -3.46 2.81 6.03
C GLY A 113 -2.82 3.96 6.83
N LEU A 114 -2.30 4.98 6.13
CA LEU A 114 -1.68 6.14 6.76
C LEU A 114 -2.73 7.19 7.14
N SER A 115 -2.50 7.91 8.23
CA SER A 115 -3.34 9.05 8.59
C SER A 115 -3.22 10.18 7.57
N GLU A 116 -4.33 10.88 7.42
CA GLU A 116 -4.56 11.94 6.46
C GLU A 116 -5.22 13.17 7.11
N THR A 117 -4.91 14.33 6.53
CA THR A 117 -5.57 15.62 6.76
C THR A 117 -5.85 16.23 5.40
N ASP A 118 -7.10 16.63 5.15
CA ASP A 118 -7.58 17.10 3.84
C ASP A 118 -7.23 16.13 2.69
N GLY A 119 -7.20 14.82 2.99
CA GLY A 119 -6.94 13.74 2.03
C GLY A 119 -5.48 13.55 1.62
N ASP A 120 -4.55 14.27 2.24
CA ASP A 120 -3.11 14.08 2.07
C ASP A 120 -2.47 13.48 3.33
N TYR A 121 -1.42 12.68 3.14
CA TYR A 121 -0.78 11.99 4.26
C TYR A 121 -0.10 12.98 5.20
N ASP A 122 -0.47 12.94 6.47
CA ASP A 122 0.08 13.83 7.49
C ASP A 122 1.20 13.20 8.34
N GLY A 123 1.44 11.90 8.15
CA GLY A 123 2.56 11.18 8.76
C GLY A 123 2.46 11.00 10.28
N ARG A 124 1.29 11.23 10.89
CA ARG A 124 1.09 11.04 12.34
C ARG A 124 1.06 9.57 12.71
N TRP A 125 0.23 8.79 12.03
CA TRP A 125 -0.05 7.41 12.39
C TRP A 125 -0.12 6.48 11.18
N LEU A 126 0.09 5.20 11.46
CA LEU A 126 -0.24 4.11 10.56
C LEU A 126 -1.23 3.19 11.26
N PHE A 127 -2.32 2.88 10.58
CA PHE A 127 -3.31 1.90 11.01
C PHE A 127 -3.11 0.61 10.22
N ILE A 128 -3.38 -0.53 10.85
CA ILE A 128 -3.34 -1.82 10.17
C ILE A 128 -4.31 -2.78 10.84
N ASN A 129 -4.97 -3.63 10.06
CA ASN A 129 -5.88 -4.66 10.55
C ASN A 129 -5.19 -6.01 10.73
N ASP A 130 -5.64 -6.75 11.74
CA ASP A 130 -5.48 -8.18 11.85
C ASP A 130 -6.72 -8.85 11.27
N MET A 131 -6.57 -9.43 10.09
CA MET A 131 -7.65 -10.13 9.42
C MET A 131 -8.15 -11.29 10.28
N ALA A 132 -7.24 -12.09 10.82
CA ALA A 132 -7.59 -13.37 11.41
C ALA A 132 -8.35 -13.24 12.73
N ASN A 133 -8.00 -12.25 13.57
CA ASN A 133 -8.61 -12.07 14.89
C ASN A 133 -9.48 -10.82 15.01
N ALA A 134 -9.85 -10.19 13.88
CA ALA A 134 -10.71 -9.02 13.82
C ALA A 134 -10.23 -7.85 14.70
N ARG A 135 -8.94 -7.50 14.63
CA ARG A 135 -8.34 -6.40 15.41
C ARG A 135 -7.90 -5.28 14.48
N ILE A 136 -7.69 -4.09 15.04
CA ILE A 136 -7.03 -2.97 14.37
C ILE A 136 -5.96 -2.43 15.32
N ALA A 137 -4.76 -2.18 14.78
CA ALA A 137 -3.67 -1.56 15.49
C ALA A 137 -3.41 -0.14 14.96
N ARG A 138 -3.00 0.75 15.87
CA ARG A 138 -2.41 2.04 15.54
C ARG A 138 -0.94 2.04 15.91
N ILE A 139 -0.12 2.46 14.97
CA ILE A 139 1.31 2.68 15.08
C ILE A 139 1.56 4.19 15.05
N ASP A 140 2.37 4.65 16.01
CA ASP A 140 2.90 6.00 16.03
C ASP A 140 4.13 6.07 15.15
N LEU A 141 4.11 6.96 14.16
CA LEU A 141 5.16 7.07 13.16
C LEU A 141 6.33 7.95 13.63
N ASP A 142 6.18 8.69 14.72
CA ASP A 142 7.28 9.45 15.33
C ASP A 142 8.36 8.52 15.93
N VAL A 143 7.94 7.39 16.51
CA VAL A 143 8.79 6.42 17.21
C VAL A 143 8.72 5.01 16.62
N PHE A 144 7.91 4.80 15.58
CA PHE A 144 7.74 3.51 14.90
C PHE A 144 7.29 2.40 15.88
N LYS A 145 6.27 2.68 16.69
CA LYS A 145 5.74 1.73 17.70
C LYS A 145 4.23 1.61 17.65
N THR A 146 3.75 0.38 17.74
CA THR A 146 2.33 0.11 18.04
C THR A 146 1.98 0.68 19.41
N LYS A 147 0.97 1.55 19.45
CA LYS A 147 0.51 2.24 20.67
C LYS A 147 -0.85 1.77 21.15
N GLN A 148 -1.62 1.14 20.27
CA GLN A 148 -2.95 0.66 20.59
C GLN A 148 -3.29 -0.51 19.66
N ILE A 149 -3.91 -1.53 20.22
CA ILE A 149 -4.63 -2.56 19.49
C ILE A 149 -6.03 -2.60 20.07
N ILE A 150 -7.05 -2.40 19.23
CA ILE A 150 -8.43 -2.61 19.61
C ILE A 150 -8.93 -3.94 19.07
N GLY A 151 -9.83 -4.55 19.83
CA GLY A 151 -10.51 -5.77 19.46
C GLY A 151 -10.08 -7.00 20.27
N PRO A 152 -10.54 -8.20 19.90
CA PRO A 152 -11.37 -8.48 18.72
C PRO A 152 -12.64 -7.64 18.65
N LEU A 153 -12.90 -7.03 17.49
CA LEU A 153 -14.12 -6.27 17.27
C LEU A 153 -15.31 -7.23 17.34
N PRO A 154 -16.38 -6.87 18.07
CA PRO A 154 -17.56 -7.72 18.17
C PRO A 154 -18.18 -7.92 16.78
N ASN A 155 -18.84 -9.06 16.57
CA ASN A 155 -19.60 -9.41 15.36
C ASN A 155 -18.83 -9.39 14.02
N ILE A 156 -17.56 -8.96 14.00
CA ILE A 156 -16.68 -8.98 12.84
C ILE A 156 -16.00 -10.34 12.75
N SER A 157 -16.10 -10.95 11.56
CA SER A 157 -15.47 -12.22 11.25
C SER A 157 -14.56 -12.04 10.04
N ALA A 158 -13.27 -12.27 10.27
CA ALA A 158 -12.20 -12.01 9.32
C ALA A 158 -12.18 -10.55 8.82
N ASN A 159 -11.61 -9.62 9.59
CA ASN A 159 -11.61 -8.19 9.24
C ASN A 159 -10.73 -7.92 8.00
N HIS A 160 -11.31 -7.84 6.81
CA HIS A 160 -10.52 -7.69 5.57
C HIS A 160 -10.65 -6.30 4.93
N ALA A 161 -11.86 -5.74 4.83
CA ALA A 161 -12.11 -4.42 4.24
C ALA A 161 -11.74 -3.28 5.21
N SER A 162 -10.46 -3.22 5.53
CA SER A 162 -9.80 -2.37 6.54
C SER A 162 -8.30 -2.39 6.23
N THR A 163 -7.47 -1.37 6.49
CA THR A 163 -7.77 -0.08 7.11
C THR A 163 -7.74 1.04 6.06
N PHE A 164 -8.92 1.50 5.64
CA PHE A 164 -9.06 2.63 4.72
C PHE A 164 -9.72 3.77 5.49
N LEU A 165 -8.94 4.83 5.72
CA LEU A 165 -9.27 5.92 6.62
C LEU A 165 -10.09 6.99 5.89
N THR A 166 -11.02 7.62 6.60
CA THR A 166 -11.68 8.84 6.12
C THR A 166 -10.66 9.95 5.88
N GLU A 167 -11.01 10.90 5.01
CA GLU A 167 -10.15 12.02 4.55
C GLU A 167 -9.36 12.77 5.64
N ASN A 168 -9.91 12.86 6.86
CA ASN A 168 -9.28 13.53 7.99
C ASN A 168 -8.92 12.59 9.15
N THR A 169 -8.87 11.28 8.90
CA THR A 169 -8.58 10.25 9.93
C THR A 169 -9.60 10.25 11.08
N GLU A 170 -10.87 10.57 10.82
CA GLU A 170 -11.93 10.57 11.84
C GLU A 170 -12.47 9.16 12.11
N TYR A 171 -12.47 8.31 11.08
CA TYR A 171 -12.90 6.93 11.17
C TYR A 171 -12.00 5.98 10.37
N VAL A 172 -11.89 4.76 10.89
CA VAL A 172 -11.50 3.57 10.12
C VAL A 172 -12.62 2.54 10.18
N PHE A 173 -12.85 1.85 9.08
CA PHE A 173 -13.87 0.81 9.03
C PHE A 173 -13.27 -0.59 9.10
N ALA A 174 -14.03 -1.52 9.68
CA ALA A 174 -13.80 -2.95 9.62
C ALA A 174 -15.03 -3.63 9.02
N ALA A 175 -14.85 -4.66 8.21
CA ALA A 175 -15.99 -5.42 7.71
C ALA A 175 -15.71 -6.91 7.71
N SER A 176 -16.76 -7.69 7.97
CA SER A 176 -16.72 -9.15 7.92
C SER A 176 -16.44 -9.61 6.50
N ARG A 177 -15.27 -10.20 6.28
CA ARG A 177 -15.01 -10.96 5.06
C ARG A 177 -15.85 -12.22 5.00
N PHE A 178 -16.08 -12.85 6.15
CA PHE A 178 -16.92 -14.03 6.23
C PHE A 178 -18.13 -13.69 7.07
N SER A 179 -19.31 -13.64 6.46
CA SER A 179 -20.56 -13.48 7.20
C SER A 179 -20.68 -14.54 8.29
N ALA A 180 -21.20 -14.14 9.44
CA ALA A 180 -21.37 -14.99 10.61
C ALA A 180 -22.74 -14.75 11.24
N PRO A 181 -23.27 -15.69 12.05
CA PRO A 181 -24.48 -15.44 12.82
C PRO A 181 -24.29 -14.31 13.82
N VAL A 182 -25.28 -13.43 13.94
CA VAL A 182 -25.34 -12.35 14.93
C VAL A 182 -26.64 -12.49 15.73
N PRO A 183 -26.61 -12.82 17.04
CA PRO A 183 -25.42 -13.06 17.87
C PRO A 183 -24.64 -14.32 17.43
N ASN A 184 -23.35 -14.40 17.81
CA ASN A 184 -22.45 -15.50 17.44
C ASN A 184 -22.84 -16.82 18.12
N VAL A 185 -23.81 -17.50 17.53
CA VAL A 185 -24.32 -18.81 17.93
C VAL A 185 -24.23 -19.76 16.75
N TYR A 186 -24.11 -21.06 17.02
CA TYR A 186 -24.11 -22.06 15.97
C TYR A 186 -25.40 -21.97 15.13
N GLN A 187 -25.22 -21.93 13.81
CA GLN A 187 -26.27 -22.03 12.80
C GLN A 187 -25.82 -23.01 11.72
N SER A 188 -26.76 -23.74 11.11
CA SER A 188 -26.42 -24.57 9.97
C SER A 188 -25.98 -23.69 8.80
N ILE A 189 -24.91 -24.07 8.10
CA ILE A 189 -24.48 -23.37 6.89
C ILE A 189 -25.58 -23.40 5.81
N SER A 190 -26.47 -24.41 5.84
CA SER A 190 -27.63 -24.46 4.95
C SER A 190 -28.60 -23.30 5.12
N ASP A 191 -28.57 -22.64 6.28
CA ASP A 191 -29.40 -21.49 6.60
C ASP A 191 -28.68 -20.15 6.38
N TYR A 192 -27.52 -20.15 5.70
CA TYR A 192 -26.64 -18.98 5.52
C TYR A 192 -27.41 -17.71 5.18
N LYS A 193 -28.26 -17.78 4.14
CA LYS A 193 -29.08 -16.65 3.66
C LYS A 193 -29.97 -16.01 4.74
N ASN A 194 -30.43 -16.79 5.70
CA ASN A 194 -31.47 -16.38 6.67
C ASN A 194 -30.93 -16.17 8.09
N LYS A 195 -29.75 -16.72 8.40
CA LYS A 195 -29.22 -16.80 9.77
C LYS A 195 -27.83 -16.19 9.94
N PHE A 196 -27.18 -15.82 8.85
CA PHE A 196 -25.88 -15.17 8.85
C PHE A 196 -26.05 -13.72 8.42
N ASN A 197 -25.09 -12.91 8.82
CA ASN A 197 -25.05 -11.49 8.50
C ASN A 197 -23.61 -11.07 8.20
N GLY A 198 -23.47 -10.17 7.24
CA GLY A 198 -22.30 -9.31 7.16
C GLY A 198 -22.43 -8.20 8.19
N VAL A 199 -21.29 -7.65 8.62
CA VAL A 199 -21.22 -6.53 9.54
C VAL A 199 -20.15 -5.58 9.05
N ILE A 200 -20.45 -4.28 9.09
CA ILE A 200 -19.47 -3.22 8.93
C ILE A 200 -19.42 -2.45 10.25
N ALA A 201 -18.26 -2.39 10.90
CA ALA A 201 -18.01 -1.63 12.10
C ALA A 201 -17.28 -0.33 11.76
N ALA A 202 -17.73 0.77 12.35
CA ALA A 202 -17.06 2.05 12.33
C ALA A 202 -16.28 2.22 13.65
N VAL A 203 -14.98 2.48 13.52
CA VAL A 203 -14.08 2.77 14.63
C VAL A 203 -13.72 4.25 14.53
N ALA A 204 -14.19 5.02 15.51
CA ALA A 204 -13.86 6.44 15.64
C ALA A 204 -12.41 6.59 16.11
N ILE A 205 -11.76 7.64 15.63
CA ILE A 205 -10.39 8.02 15.96
C ILE A 205 -10.43 9.46 16.47
N ASP A 206 -9.96 9.69 17.70
CA ASP A 206 -9.90 11.05 18.27
C ASP A 206 -8.67 11.84 17.79
N ASP A 207 -8.55 13.10 18.23
CA ASP A 207 -7.47 14.01 17.85
C ASP A 207 -6.09 13.50 18.28
N GLU A 208 -6.03 12.65 19.31
CA GLU A 208 -4.81 11.97 19.77
C GLU A 208 -4.57 10.64 19.05
N GLY A 209 -5.45 10.25 18.12
CA GLY A 209 -5.40 9.02 17.33
C GLY A 209 -5.97 7.79 18.04
N THR A 210 -6.57 7.94 19.22
CA THR A 210 -7.12 6.82 20.00
C THR A 210 -8.35 6.25 19.32
N MET A 211 -8.32 4.95 19.06
CA MET A 211 -9.40 4.22 18.43
C MET A 211 -10.45 3.77 19.45
N SER A 212 -11.73 3.91 19.10
CA SER A 212 -12.86 3.33 19.85
C SER A 212 -13.96 2.86 18.91
N LEU A 213 -14.58 1.71 19.21
CA LEU A 213 -15.75 1.25 18.45
C LEU A 213 -16.90 2.23 18.67
N ASP A 214 -17.48 2.75 17.59
CA ASP A 214 -18.58 3.71 17.65
C ASP A 214 -19.92 3.01 17.35
N TYR A 215 -20.06 2.48 16.13
CA TYR A 215 -21.28 1.80 15.71
C TYR A 215 -21.02 0.64 14.74
N GLU A 216 -22.02 -0.21 14.58
CA GLU A 216 -22.03 -1.30 13.60
C GLU A 216 -23.26 -1.21 12.70
N VAL A 217 -23.08 -1.54 11.43
CA VAL A 217 -24.13 -1.68 10.44
C VAL A 217 -24.29 -3.17 10.14
N LEU A 218 -25.45 -3.71 10.50
CA LEU A 218 -25.84 -5.06 10.15
C LEU A 218 -26.27 -5.10 8.68
N THR A 219 -25.68 -5.99 7.89
CA THR A 219 -25.98 -6.14 6.47
C THR A 219 -26.63 -7.51 6.21
N PRO A 220 -27.17 -7.77 5.00
CA PRO A 220 -27.37 -9.13 4.53
C PRO A 220 -26.07 -9.95 4.65
N PRO A 221 -26.10 -11.29 4.53
CA PRO A 221 -24.92 -12.15 4.57
C PRO A 221 -24.05 -11.96 3.33
N PHE A 222 -23.45 -10.79 3.25
CA PHE A 222 -22.51 -10.34 2.26
C PHE A 222 -21.11 -10.50 2.81
N ASP A 223 -20.27 -11.07 1.97
CA ASP A 223 -18.84 -11.14 2.25
C ASP A 223 -18.15 -9.92 1.63
N TRP A 224 -17.60 -9.08 2.50
CA TRP A 224 -16.93 -7.83 2.12
C TRP A 224 -15.45 -8.08 1.82
N ASP A 225 -14.94 -7.45 0.77
CA ASP A 225 -13.56 -7.64 0.34
C ASP A 225 -12.68 -6.43 0.71
N LYS A 226 -12.86 -5.33 0.00
CA LYS A 226 -12.11 -4.09 0.18
C LYS A 226 -13.06 -2.95 0.45
N SER A 227 -12.50 -1.88 1.01
CA SER A 227 -13.20 -0.62 1.17
C SER A 227 -12.30 0.53 0.75
N ASP A 228 -12.89 1.70 0.58
CA ASP A 228 -12.15 2.96 0.59
C ASP A 228 -13.10 4.08 1.03
N ALA A 229 -12.57 5.03 1.80
CA ALA A 229 -13.31 6.24 2.13
C ALA A 229 -13.06 7.30 1.05
N GLY A 230 -14.12 7.96 0.62
CA GLY A 230 -14.03 9.02 -0.36
C GLY A 230 -13.29 10.24 0.20
N LYS A 231 -12.58 10.93 -0.71
CA LYS A 231 -11.80 12.13 -0.43
C LYS A 231 -12.20 13.23 -1.41
N GLY A 232 -12.07 14.50 -1.02
CA GLY A 232 -12.36 15.64 -1.88
C GLY A 232 -13.77 15.55 -2.49
N PRO A 233 -13.94 15.35 -3.82
CA PRO A 233 -15.27 15.26 -4.45
C PRO A 233 -16.18 14.16 -3.89
N SER A 234 -15.64 13.09 -3.31
CA SER A 234 -16.39 11.99 -2.69
C SER A 234 -16.34 12.01 -1.16
N HIS A 235 -15.90 13.12 -0.56
CA HIS A 235 -15.90 13.31 0.90
C HIS A 235 -17.27 12.95 1.51
N GLY A 236 -17.23 12.28 2.66
CA GLY A 236 -18.43 11.83 3.38
C GLY A 236 -19.05 10.52 2.87
N TRP A 237 -18.46 9.88 1.85
CA TRP A 237 -18.86 8.55 1.39
C TRP A 237 -17.81 7.51 1.78
N VAL A 238 -18.27 6.28 1.98
CA VAL A 238 -17.41 5.09 2.08
C VAL A 238 -17.96 4.00 1.16
N PHE A 239 -17.07 3.33 0.47
CA PHE A 239 -17.41 2.31 -0.52
C PHE A 239 -16.86 0.96 -0.07
N PHE A 240 -17.63 -0.11 -0.30
CA PHE A 240 -17.22 -1.48 -0.02
C PHE A 240 -17.47 -2.35 -1.24
N SER A 241 -16.50 -3.19 -1.59
CA SER A 241 -16.71 -4.26 -2.56
C SER A 241 -17.23 -5.52 -1.86
N CYS A 242 -18.12 -6.24 -2.54
CA CYS A 242 -18.69 -7.48 -2.05
C CYS A 242 -18.47 -8.58 -3.09
N TYR A 243 -17.87 -9.70 -2.70
CA TYR A 243 -17.66 -10.84 -3.60
C TYR A 243 -18.73 -11.94 -3.45
N ASN A 244 -19.53 -11.92 -2.39
CA ASN A 244 -20.61 -12.88 -2.14
C ASN A 244 -21.95 -12.15 -1.97
N SER A 245 -22.31 -11.34 -2.96
CA SER A 245 -23.62 -10.68 -3.02
C SER A 245 -24.78 -11.67 -3.17
N GLU A 246 -24.45 -12.86 -3.68
CA GLU A 246 -25.28 -14.02 -3.92
C GLU A 246 -25.78 -14.66 -2.63
N GLN A 247 -25.12 -14.38 -1.50
CA GLN A 247 -25.42 -14.98 -0.20
C GLN A 247 -25.29 -16.51 -0.28
N ALA A 248 -24.30 -16.98 -1.02
CA ALA A 248 -24.06 -18.38 -1.30
C ALA A 248 -23.10 -18.99 -0.28
N TYR A 249 -23.20 -20.30 -0.11
CA TYR A 249 -22.29 -21.11 0.69
C TYR A 249 -21.93 -22.38 -0.11
N THR A 250 -20.78 -22.97 0.20
CA THR A 250 -20.32 -24.24 -0.37
C THR A 250 -19.83 -25.18 0.71
#